data_AF-G1UWE9-F1
#
_entry.id   AF-G1UWE9-F1
#
_cell.length_a   1.000
_cell.length_b   1.000
_cell.length_c   1.000
_cell.angle_alpha   90.00
_cell.angle_beta   90.00
_cell.angle_gamma   90.00
#
_symmetry.space_group_name_H-M   'P 1'
#
loop_
_entity.id
_entity.type
_entity.pdbx_description
1 polymer ?
#
loop_
_entity_poly.entity_id
_entity_poly.type
_entity_poly.pdbx_seq_one_letter_code
_entity_poly.pdbx_strand_id
1 'polypeptide(L)'
;MADPKQAAQTANTASADALKAELERLKAENAAAKEEAEAARTLVRKAEAEARAAKEEAEAAEAKLKEQSDALDAEVSRQEEAIRRQLRSQRKVRIVIASGKDPQDRCPVTVGVNGREYLIVRDKPVDVPQGVLDVLDLAVEQVPEEVDEGGQIRIVFQPAQRFSYRVLGHIDPATGELAQG
;
A
#
# COMPACT_ATOMS: atom_id res chain seq x y z
N MET A 1 -87.10 13.43 -49.72
CA MET A 1 -85.83 13.89 -50.32
C MET A 1 -85.11 14.68 -49.26
N ALA A 2 -83.93 14.24 -48.82
CA ALA A 2 -83.14 14.98 -47.82
C ALA A 2 -82.32 16.07 -48.52
N ASP A 3 -82.35 17.29 -47.98
CA ASP A 3 -81.70 18.47 -48.56
C ASP A 3 -80.16 18.34 -48.55
N PRO A 4 -79.48 18.52 -49.70
CA PRO A 4 -78.02 18.39 -49.80
C PRO A 4 -77.27 19.44 -48.96
N LYS A 5 -77.92 20.55 -48.57
CA LYS A 5 -77.36 21.55 -47.65
C LYS A 5 -77.28 21.06 -46.20
N GLN A 6 -78.24 20.26 -45.74
CA GLN A 6 -78.23 19.71 -44.37
C GLN A 6 -77.17 18.61 -44.21
N ALA A 7 -76.96 17.78 -45.25
CA ALA A 7 -75.92 16.75 -45.24
C ALA A 7 -74.48 17.33 -45.26
N ALA A 8 -74.27 18.45 -45.98
CA ALA A 8 -72.98 19.14 -46.01
C ALA A 8 -72.67 19.87 -44.68
N GLN A 9 -73.68 20.40 -44.00
CA GLN A 9 -73.53 21.02 -42.68
C GLN A 9 -73.21 19.99 -41.59
N THR A 10 -73.89 18.83 -41.58
CA THR A 10 -73.63 17.77 -40.59
C THR A 10 -72.28 17.09 -40.78
N ALA A 11 -71.80 16.93 -42.02
CA ALA A 11 -70.45 16.42 -42.31
C ALA A 11 -69.35 17.40 -41.87
N ASN A 12 -69.55 18.71 -42.06
CA ASN A 12 -68.61 19.73 -41.60
C ASN A 12 -68.58 19.86 -40.07
N THR A 13 -69.73 19.72 -39.39
CA THR A 13 -69.76 19.70 -37.91
C THR A 13 -69.12 18.43 -37.34
N ALA A 14 -69.32 17.26 -37.96
CA ALA A 14 -68.67 16.02 -37.56
C ALA A 14 -67.14 16.07 -37.72
N SER A 15 -66.65 16.72 -38.78
CA SER A 15 -65.21 17.00 -39.00
C SER A 15 -64.66 18.00 -37.97
N ALA A 16 -65.41 19.06 -37.65
CA ALA A 16 -65.02 20.04 -36.64
C ALA A 16 -64.95 19.45 -35.22
N ASP A 17 -65.85 18.53 -34.88
CA ASP A 17 -65.87 17.88 -33.56
C ASP A 17 -64.76 16.81 -33.42
N ALA A 18 -64.43 16.10 -34.51
CA ALA A 18 -63.27 15.21 -34.55
C ALA A 18 -61.95 15.98 -34.40
N LEU A 19 -61.82 17.14 -35.06
CA LEU A 19 -60.65 18.01 -34.92
C LEU A 19 -60.54 18.60 -33.49
N LYS A 20 -61.66 18.96 -32.86
CA LYS A 20 -61.66 19.41 -31.46
C LYS A 20 -61.24 18.30 -30.49
N ALA A 21 -61.73 17.08 -30.67
CA ALA A 21 -61.34 15.94 -29.85
C ALA A 21 -59.85 15.62 -29.97
N GLU A 22 -59.29 15.71 -31.18
CA GLU A 22 -57.87 15.53 -31.43
C GLU A 22 -57.02 16.66 -30.81
N LEU A 23 -57.51 17.90 -30.87
CA LEU A 23 -56.83 19.06 -30.28
C LEU A 23 -56.82 18.98 -28.75
N GLU A 24 -57.87 18.48 -28.13
CA GLU A 24 -57.92 18.22 -26.68
C GLU A 24 -57.01 17.05 -26.27
N ARG A 25 -56.92 15.99 -27.07
CA ARG A 25 -55.93 14.91 -26.87
C ARG A 25 -54.50 15.42 -26.94
N LEU A 26 -54.17 16.19 -27.98
CA LEU A 26 -52.84 16.77 -28.15
C LEU A 26 -52.51 17.77 -27.02
N LYS A 27 -53.49 18.51 -26.50
CA LYS A 27 -53.28 19.36 -25.31
C LYS A 27 -52.99 18.56 -24.06
N ALA A 28 -53.74 17.47 -23.83
CA ALA A 28 -53.53 16.58 -22.69
C ALA A 28 -52.16 15.88 -22.76
N GLU A 29 -51.76 15.40 -23.93
CA GLU A 29 -50.44 14.79 -24.16
C GLU A 29 -49.30 15.80 -23.98
N ASN A 30 -49.47 17.04 -24.48
CA ASN A 30 -48.48 18.10 -24.26
C ASN A 30 -48.41 18.56 -22.80
N ALA A 31 -49.51 18.47 -22.03
CA ALA A 31 -49.50 18.76 -20.60
C ALA A 31 -48.76 17.66 -19.83
N ALA A 32 -49.07 16.39 -20.10
CA ALA A 32 -48.37 15.24 -19.51
C ALA A 32 -46.86 15.25 -19.85
N ALA A 33 -46.51 15.53 -21.11
CA ALA A 33 -45.11 15.62 -21.53
C ALA A 33 -44.36 16.79 -20.86
N LYS A 34 -45.05 17.90 -20.55
CA LYS A 34 -44.46 19.02 -19.80
C LYS A 34 -44.22 18.66 -18.33
N GLU A 35 -45.16 17.99 -17.68
CA GLU A 35 -45.00 17.53 -16.30
C GLU A 35 -43.88 16.49 -16.17
N GLU A 36 -43.80 15.53 -17.10
CA GLU A 36 -42.69 14.56 -17.15
C GLU A 36 -41.35 15.25 -17.41
N ALA A 37 -41.31 16.24 -18.31
CA ALA A 37 -40.09 17.01 -18.57
C ALA A 37 -39.65 17.85 -17.35
N GLU A 38 -40.58 18.40 -16.58
CA GLU A 38 -40.28 19.13 -15.36
C GLU A 38 -39.79 18.19 -14.25
N ALA A 39 -40.45 17.05 -14.06
CA ALA A 39 -40.01 16.02 -13.13
C ALA A 39 -38.60 15.53 -13.48
N ALA A 40 -38.32 15.22 -14.75
CA ALA A 40 -36.99 14.83 -15.22
C ALA A 40 -35.93 15.92 -14.96
N ARG A 41 -36.25 17.20 -15.22
CA ARG A 41 -35.34 18.32 -14.93
C ARG A 41 -35.02 18.46 -13.45
N THR A 42 -35.99 18.24 -12.56
CA THR A 42 -35.74 18.29 -11.11
C THR A 42 -34.85 17.15 -10.65
N LEU A 43 -35.02 15.95 -11.20
CA LEU A 43 -34.16 14.80 -10.89
C LEU A 43 -32.74 15.00 -11.40
N VAL A 44 -32.56 15.48 -12.64
CA VAL A 44 -31.24 15.80 -13.19
C VAL A 44 -30.55 16.86 -12.34
N ARG A 45 -31.25 17.94 -11.94
CA ARG A 45 -30.68 18.99 -11.10
C ARG A 45 -30.27 18.47 -9.71
N LYS A 46 -31.03 17.56 -9.12
CA LYS A 46 -30.66 16.90 -7.84
C LYS A 46 -29.44 15.99 -8.02
N ALA A 47 -29.44 15.16 -9.05
CA ALA A 47 -28.32 14.27 -9.35
C ALA A 47 -27.02 15.05 -9.65
N GLU A 48 -27.10 16.18 -10.38
CA GLU A 48 -25.96 17.06 -10.63
C GLU A 48 -25.44 17.71 -9.34
N ALA A 49 -26.34 18.14 -8.44
CA ALA A 49 -25.96 18.70 -7.15
C ALA A 49 -25.29 17.65 -6.24
N GLU A 50 -25.81 16.43 -6.19
CA GLU A 50 -25.23 15.32 -5.43
C GLU A 50 -23.88 14.88 -6.03
N ALA A 51 -23.78 14.78 -7.36
CA ALA A 51 -22.53 14.46 -8.03
C ALA A 51 -21.46 15.54 -7.80
N ARG A 52 -21.85 16.81 -7.76
CA ARG A 52 -20.93 17.91 -7.43
C ARG A 52 -20.48 17.84 -5.97
N ALA A 53 -21.41 17.64 -5.03
CA ALA A 53 -21.08 17.48 -3.62
C ALA A 53 -20.15 16.29 -3.37
N ALA A 54 -20.41 15.15 -4.04
CA ALA A 54 -19.57 13.97 -3.94
C ALA A 54 -18.15 14.19 -4.52
N LYS A 55 -18.02 14.96 -5.61
CA LYS A 55 -16.71 15.35 -6.15
C LYS A 55 -15.95 16.27 -5.21
N GLU A 56 -16.61 17.29 -4.67
CA GLU A 56 -15.99 18.21 -3.72
C GLU A 56 -15.56 17.49 -2.43
N GLU A 57 -16.33 16.51 -1.94
CA GLU A 57 -15.96 15.67 -0.81
C GLU A 57 -14.79 14.74 -1.12
N ALA A 58 -14.78 14.11 -2.31
CA ALA A 58 -13.68 13.26 -2.75
C ALA A 58 -12.37 14.04 -2.90
N GLU A 59 -12.43 15.23 -3.52
CA GLU A 59 -11.27 16.12 -3.67
C GLU A 59 -10.75 16.59 -2.30
N ALA A 60 -11.64 16.92 -1.36
CA ALA A 60 -11.26 17.29 0.00
C ALA A 60 -10.65 16.11 0.78
N ALA A 61 -11.15 14.89 0.59
CA ALA A 61 -10.61 13.69 1.20
C ALA A 61 -9.22 13.35 0.63
N GLU A 62 -9.04 13.48 -0.69
CA GLU A 62 -7.75 13.28 -1.36
C GLU A 62 -6.72 14.31 -0.89
N ALA A 63 -7.10 15.59 -0.78
CA ALA A 63 -6.22 16.64 -0.28
C ALA A 63 -5.75 16.36 1.16
N LYS A 64 -6.66 15.93 2.05
CA LYS A 64 -6.32 15.53 3.42
C LYS A 64 -5.41 14.31 3.45
N LEU A 65 -5.68 13.31 2.62
CA LEU A 65 -4.87 12.09 2.54
C LEU A 65 -3.45 12.43 2.07
N LYS A 66 -3.33 13.33 1.09
CA LYS A 66 -2.04 13.80 0.60
C LYS A 66 -1.26 14.56 1.68
N GLU A 67 -1.91 15.48 2.39
CA GLU A 67 -1.28 16.20 3.50
C GLU A 67 -0.80 15.25 4.62
N GLN A 68 -1.60 14.24 4.96
CA GLN A 68 -1.21 13.21 5.92
C GLN A 68 -0.03 12.37 5.41
N SER A 69 -0.04 11.99 4.14
CA SER A 69 1.06 11.25 3.51
C SER A 69 2.36 12.06 3.54
N ASP A 70 2.31 13.33 3.12
CA ASP A 70 3.48 14.21 3.10
C ASP A 70 4.05 14.43 4.51
N ALA A 71 3.18 14.55 5.52
CA ALA A 71 3.59 14.66 6.92
C ALA A 71 4.25 13.37 7.46
N LEU A 72 3.71 12.21 7.09
CA LEU A 72 4.28 10.91 7.46
C LEU A 72 5.63 10.69 6.78
N ASP A 73 5.76 11.01 5.49
CA ASP A 73 7.01 10.89 4.75
C ASP A 73 8.11 11.76 5.36
N ALA A 74 7.77 12.98 5.77
CA ALA A 74 8.70 13.87 6.46
C ALA A 74 9.13 13.31 7.83
N GLU A 75 8.23 12.67 8.57
CA GLU A 75 8.55 12.05 9.85
C GLU A 75 9.42 10.79 9.68
N VAL A 76 9.08 9.92 8.73
CA VAL A 76 9.89 8.74 8.39
C VAL A 76 11.29 9.17 7.98
N SER A 77 11.44 10.22 7.16
CA SER A 77 12.74 10.75 6.76
C SER A 77 13.57 11.21 7.97
N ARG A 78 12.96 11.92 8.93
CA ARG A 78 13.63 12.33 10.18
C ARG A 78 14.07 11.13 11.02
N GLN A 79 13.18 10.14 11.18
CA GLN A 79 13.47 8.92 11.95
C GLN A 79 14.59 8.12 11.30
N GLU A 80 14.56 7.95 9.98
CA GLU A 80 15.64 7.30 9.25
C GLU A 80 16.96 7.99 9.52
N GLU A 81 17.04 9.32 9.36
CA GLU A 81 18.26 10.09 9.63
C GLU A 81 18.80 9.89 11.05
N ALA A 82 17.90 9.93 12.05
CA ALA A 82 18.26 9.68 13.44
C ALA A 82 18.88 8.30 13.62
N ILE A 83 18.28 7.27 13.01
CA ILE A 83 18.81 5.90 13.01
C ILE A 83 20.18 5.85 12.31
N ARG A 84 20.38 6.54 11.17
CA ARG A 84 21.69 6.58 10.49
C ARG A 84 22.75 7.17 11.41
N ARG A 85 22.41 8.26 12.11
CA ARG A 85 23.32 8.94 13.04
C ARG A 85 23.65 8.02 14.23
N GLN A 86 22.64 7.40 14.83
CA GLN A 86 22.82 6.46 15.94
C GLN A 86 23.72 5.29 15.55
N LEU A 87 23.51 4.66 14.39
CA LEU A 87 24.35 3.55 13.93
C LEU A 87 25.78 4.00 13.57
N ARG A 88 25.96 5.23 13.09
CA ARG A 88 27.29 5.81 12.83
C ARG A 88 28.04 6.17 14.12
N SER A 89 27.33 6.53 15.18
CA SER A 89 27.94 6.84 16.48
C SER A 89 28.29 5.61 17.31
N GLN A 90 27.74 4.44 16.97
CA GLN A 90 28.13 3.19 17.62
C GLN A 90 29.59 2.86 17.34
N ARG A 91 30.22 2.15 18.29
CA ARG A 91 31.54 1.58 18.08
C ARG A 91 31.50 0.64 16.88
N LYS A 92 32.46 0.79 15.98
CA LYS A 92 32.67 -0.13 14.86
C LYS A 92 33.60 -1.24 15.28
N VAL A 93 33.26 -2.46 14.86
CA VAL A 93 34.00 -3.68 15.15
C VAL A 93 34.35 -4.33 13.83
N ARG A 94 35.60 -4.76 13.69
CA ARG A 94 36.04 -5.50 12.52
C ARG A 94 35.86 -7.00 12.79
N ILE A 95 35.04 -7.64 11.96
CA ILE A 95 34.75 -9.07 12.09
C ILE A 95 35.09 -9.84 10.82
N VAL A 96 35.25 -11.15 10.95
CA VAL A 96 35.32 -12.10 9.84
C VAL A 96 34.33 -13.23 10.11
N ILE A 97 33.44 -13.51 9.15
CA ILE A 97 32.57 -14.69 9.14
C ILE A 97 33.21 -15.72 8.22
N ALA A 98 33.48 -16.93 8.72
CA ALA A 98 34.09 -17.97 7.90
C ALA A 98 33.08 -18.57 6.91
N SER A 99 33.51 -18.91 5.70
CA SER A 99 32.71 -19.73 4.79
C SER A 99 32.53 -21.15 5.35
N GLY A 100 31.32 -21.68 5.24
CA GLY A 100 31.07 -23.09 5.53
C GLY A 100 31.51 -23.99 4.36
N LYS A 101 31.33 -25.30 4.56
CA LYS A 101 31.75 -26.31 3.57
C LYS A 101 30.85 -26.30 2.34
N ASP A 102 29.56 -26.12 2.55
CA ASP A 102 28.53 -26.16 1.52
C ASP A 102 28.45 -24.86 0.71
N PRO A 103 28.04 -24.90 -0.57
CA PRO A 103 27.90 -23.70 -1.40
C PRO A 103 26.97 -22.65 -0.79
N GLN A 104 25.93 -23.08 -0.09
CA GLN A 104 24.98 -22.19 0.59
C GLN A 104 25.65 -21.38 1.70
N ASP A 105 26.66 -21.96 2.36
CA ASP A 105 27.41 -21.33 3.44
C ASP A 105 28.58 -20.47 2.94
N ARG A 106 28.70 -20.28 1.63
CA ARG A 106 29.66 -19.36 1.01
C ARG A 106 29.01 -18.04 0.60
N CYS A 107 27.68 -17.98 0.60
CA CYS A 107 26.95 -16.76 0.28
C CYS A 107 27.22 -15.66 1.33
N PRO A 108 27.25 -14.38 0.91
CA PRO A 108 27.29 -13.25 1.83
C PRO A 108 26.14 -13.29 2.85
N VAL A 109 26.41 -12.81 4.06
CA VAL A 109 25.44 -12.75 5.14
C VAL A 109 24.82 -11.35 5.18
N THR A 110 23.51 -11.26 4.97
CA THR A 110 22.75 -10.01 5.11
C THR A 110 22.22 -9.87 6.53
N VAL A 111 22.54 -8.77 7.20
CA VAL A 111 22.11 -8.48 8.58
C VAL A 111 21.37 -7.14 8.62
N GLY A 112 20.13 -7.15 9.10
CA GLY A 112 19.32 -5.95 9.29
C GLY A 112 19.39 -5.43 10.73
N VAL A 113 19.71 -4.15 10.91
CA VAL A 113 19.67 -3.47 12.22
C VAL A 113 18.92 -2.15 12.06
N ASN A 114 17.83 -1.97 12.81
CA ASN A 114 16.99 -0.75 12.79
C ASN A 114 16.59 -0.30 11.37
N GLY A 115 16.21 -1.23 10.48
CA GLY A 115 15.83 -0.90 9.10
C GLY A 115 17.00 -0.61 8.16
N ARG A 116 18.25 -0.82 8.59
CA ARG A 116 19.43 -0.78 7.74
C ARG A 116 20.05 -2.15 7.54
N GLU A 117 20.30 -2.50 6.29
CA GLU A 117 20.93 -3.77 5.94
C GLU A 117 22.44 -3.64 5.77
N TYR A 118 23.16 -4.63 6.26
CA TYR A 118 24.59 -4.79 6.16
C TYR A 118 24.90 -6.09 5.42
N LEU A 119 25.71 -6.02 4.37
CA LEU A 119 26.14 -7.18 3.62
C LEU A 119 27.56 -7.57 4.04
N ILE A 120 27.70 -8.72 4.69
CA ILE A 120 28.97 -9.23 5.19
C ILE A 120 29.46 -10.31 4.23
N VAL A 121 30.54 -10.01 3.51
CA VAL A 121 31.20 -10.98 2.63
C VAL A 121 32.05 -11.91 3.49
N ARG A 122 31.83 -13.22 3.36
CA ARG A 122 32.58 -14.23 4.11
C ARG A 122 34.07 -14.23 3.77
N ASP A 123 34.87 -14.69 4.73
CA ASP A 123 36.33 -14.76 4.72
C ASP A 123 37.06 -13.42 4.52
N LYS A 124 36.33 -12.29 4.56
CA LYS A 124 36.89 -10.95 4.47
C LYS A 124 36.66 -10.19 5.76
N PRO A 125 37.64 -9.39 6.22
CA PRO A 125 37.42 -8.44 7.29
C PRO A 125 36.41 -7.37 6.87
N VAL A 126 35.34 -7.22 7.65
CA VAL A 126 34.29 -6.21 7.42
C VAL A 126 34.07 -5.40 8.70
N ASP A 127 33.94 -4.08 8.53
CA ASP A 127 33.60 -3.16 9.61
C ASP A 127 32.09 -3.05 9.76
N VAL A 128 31.58 -3.39 10.93
CA VAL A 128 30.16 -3.33 11.25
C VAL A 128 29.96 -2.60 12.58
N PRO A 129 28.80 -1.94 12.79
CA PRO A 129 28.49 -1.36 14.09
C PRO A 129 28.22 -2.47 15.12
N GLN A 130 28.39 -2.17 16.40
CA GLN A 130 28.15 -3.10 17.50
C GLN A 130 26.78 -3.80 17.41
N GLY A 131 25.72 -3.09 17.02
CA GLY A 131 24.38 -3.70 16.89
C GLY A 131 24.31 -4.85 15.88
N VAL A 132 25.22 -4.93 14.90
CA VAL A 132 25.30 -6.10 14.00
C VAL A 132 25.84 -7.33 14.72
N LEU A 133 26.80 -7.16 15.64
CA LEU A 133 27.31 -8.27 16.46
C LEU A 133 26.21 -8.80 17.37
N ASP A 134 25.44 -7.89 17.99
CA ASP A 134 24.35 -8.27 18.87
C ASP A 134 23.30 -9.12 18.13
N VAL A 135 23.02 -8.80 16.85
CA VAL A 135 22.15 -9.63 16.00
C VAL A 135 22.78 -10.98 15.67
N LEU A 136 24.08 -11.03 15.38
CA LEU A 136 24.79 -12.29 15.11
C LEU A 136 24.85 -13.19 16.35
N ASP A 137 24.98 -12.61 17.55
CA ASP A 137 24.97 -13.35 18.81
C ASP A 137 23.61 -13.97 19.13
N LEU A 138 22.53 -13.26 18.78
CA LEU A 138 21.16 -13.74 18.93
C LEU A 138 20.73 -14.70 17.82
N ALA A 139 21.48 -14.80 16.72
CA ALA A 139 21.21 -15.72 15.63
C ALA A 139 21.62 -17.14 16.00
N VAL A 140 20.74 -17.83 16.72
CA VAL A 140 20.90 -19.23 17.15
C VAL A 140 20.04 -20.15 16.29
N GLU A 141 20.61 -21.29 15.90
CA GLU A 141 19.91 -22.39 15.22
C GLU A 141 19.98 -23.69 16.04
N GLN A 142 19.10 -24.63 15.73
CA GLN A 142 19.06 -25.93 16.39
C GLN A 142 19.76 -26.96 15.50
N VAL A 143 20.90 -27.48 15.97
CA VAL A 143 21.69 -28.47 15.22
C VAL A 143 21.47 -29.85 15.82
N PRO A 144 21.13 -30.87 15.02
CA PRO A 144 21.02 -32.24 15.51
C PRO A 144 22.41 -32.79 15.87
N GLU A 145 22.56 -33.26 17.10
CA GLU A 145 23.75 -33.95 17.59
C GLU A 145 23.37 -35.39 17.98
N GLU A 146 24.18 -36.35 17.55
CA GLU A 146 24.03 -37.75 17.94
C GLU A 146 24.68 -37.98 19.31
N VAL A 147 23.87 -38.32 20.30
CA VAL A 147 24.31 -38.62 21.66
C VAL A 147 24.14 -40.12 21.90
N ASP A 148 25.21 -40.80 22.30
CA ASP A 148 25.16 -42.19 22.74
C ASP A 148 24.84 -42.25 24.25
N GLU A 149 23.59 -42.60 24.56
CA GLU A 149 23.16 -42.89 25.92
C GLU A 149 23.02 -44.40 26.10
N GLY A 150 24.11 -45.05 26.55
CA GLY A 150 24.08 -46.46 26.95
C GLY A 150 23.85 -47.44 25.79
N GLY A 151 24.36 -47.15 24.59
CA GLY A 151 24.24 -48.00 23.41
C GLY A 151 23.02 -47.71 22.54
N GLN A 152 22.23 -46.68 22.87
CA GLN A 152 21.18 -46.14 22.02
C GLN A 152 21.61 -44.77 21.49
N ILE A 153 21.80 -44.68 20.17
CA ILE A 153 22.02 -43.40 19.48
C ILE A 153 20.71 -42.63 19.50
N ARG A 154 20.72 -41.45 20.11
CA ARG A 154 19.61 -40.49 20.10
C ARG A 154 20.04 -39.21 19.43
N ILE A 155 19.13 -38.61 18.67
CA ILE A 155 19.35 -37.29 18.08
C ILE A 155 18.79 -36.26 19.05
N VAL A 156 19.65 -35.40 19.58
CA VAL A 156 19.29 -34.28 20.43
C VAL A 156 19.59 -32.99 19.68
N PHE A 157 18.66 -32.05 19.67
CA PHE A 157 18.88 -30.75 19.05
C PHE A 157 19.52 -29.81 20.07
N GLN A 158 20.73 -29.35 19.76
CA GLN A 158 21.47 -28.38 20.58
C GLN A 158 21.45 -27.00 19.93
N PRO A 159 21.30 -25.93 20.74
CA PRO A 159 21.43 -24.57 20.23
C PRO A 159 22.89 -24.30 19.84
N ALA A 160 23.10 -23.85 18.61
CA ALA A 160 24.40 -23.42 18.09
C ALA A 160 24.28 -22.04 17.42
N GLN A 161 25.37 -21.29 17.39
CA GLN A 161 25.41 -20.04 16.64
C GLN A 161 25.26 -20.33 15.15
N ARG A 162 24.26 -19.72 14.51
CA ARG A 162 24.01 -19.86 13.07
C ARG A 162 25.16 -19.32 12.23
N PHE A 163 25.81 -18.27 12.71
CA PHE A 163 26.93 -17.63 12.03
C PHE A 163 28.14 -17.55 12.96
N SER A 164 29.08 -18.46 12.78
CA SER A 164 30.37 -18.40 13.48
C SER A 164 31.21 -17.25 12.95
N TYR A 165 31.56 -16.29 13.81
CA TYR A 165 32.37 -15.14 13.47
C TYR A 165 33.53 -14.92 14.45
N ARG A 166 34.56 -14.21 14.00
CA ARG A 166 35.70 -13.79 14.83
C ARG A 166 35.82 -12.28 14.83
N VAL A 167 36.00 -11.71 16.01
CA VAL A 167 36.34 -10.29 16.19
C VAL A 167 37.83 -10.11 16.03
N LEU A 168 38.24 -9.22 15.11
CA LEU A 168 39.64 -8.87 14.88
C LEU A 168 40.09 -7.65 15.70
N GLY A 169 39.15 -6.82 16.14
CA GLY A 169 39.41 -5.63 16.94
C GLY A 169 38.34 -4.57 16.75
N HIS A 170 38.59 -3.38 17.28
CA HIS A 170 37.67 -2.25 17.21
C HIS A 170 38.26 -1.15 16.34
N ILE A 171 37.41 -0.40 15.65
CA ILE A 171 37.87 0.74 14.87
C ILE A 171 37.83 1.97 15.77
N ASP A 172 38.97 2.64 15.90
CA ASP A 172 39.05 3.90 16.63
C ASP A 172 38.26 4.97 15.84
N PRO A 173 37.27 5.65 16.45
CA PRO A 173 36.49 6.67 15.77
C PRO A 173 37.32 7.90 15.33
N ALA A 174 38.45 8.17 15.98
CA ALA A 174 39.31 9.32 15.67
C ALA A 174 40.27 9.06 14.51
N THR A 175 40.88 7.88 14.46
CA THR A 175 41.91 7.55 13.45
C THR A 175 41.38 6.68 12.32
N GLY A 176 40.26 5.98 12.51
CA GLY A 176 39.74 4.99 11.56
C GLY A 176 40.59 3.72 11.49
N GLU A 177 41.59 3.58 12.35
CA GLU A 177 42.50 2.44 12.39
C GLU A 177 41.95 1.33 13.31
N LEU A 178 42.43 0.11 13.06
CA LEU A 178 42.09 -1.04 13.88
C LEU A 178 42.89 -0.98 15.19
N ALA A 179 42.22 -0.66 16.28
CA ALA A 179 42.73 -0.88 17.63
C ALA A 179 42.56 -2.37 17.97
N GLN A 180 43.68 -3.07 18.17
CA GLN A 180 43.67 -4.39 18.78
C GLN A 180 43.29 -4.24 20.25
N GLY A 181 42.24 -4.95 20.66
CA GLY A 181 41.82 -5.06 22.06
C GLY A 181 42.71 -6.01 22.84
#